data_AF-A0A3M2BRE0-F1
#
_entry.id   AF-A0A3M2BRE0-F1
#
_cell.length_a   1.000
_cell.length_b   1.000
_cell.length_c   1.000
_cell.angle_alpha   90.00
_cell.angle_beta   90.00
_cell.angle_gamma   90.00
#
_symmetry.space_group_name_H-M   'P 1'
#
loop_
_entity.id
_entity.type
_entity.pdbx_description
1 polymer ?
#
loop_
_entity_poly.entity_id
_entity_poly.type
_entity_poly.pdbx_seq_one_letter_code
_entity_poly.pdbx_strand_id
1 'polypeptide(L)'
;MSAHDDIAAPETLSAYLDGELSVDRQEELEAHLEQNPESRRRLEAMRRVIDGLHQIEPAMPPPTLEHFVTRQIALERERIHWLKRLEGSFSIFGNRQSPIMMLFGLIIALSLFVYYFAVAVERQRGDSIPVVVGPADQGRAVGERLELAGRVLFWEGEAWHQQRVGAPAREIALATDEGRAWLASHPELEPLADLGEPAVIEVAGEVVRVRPAAGGDREMPAPAGR
;
A
#
# COMPACT_ATOMS: atom_id res chain seq x y z
N MET A 1 25.15 -1.95 30.74
CA MET A 1 24.25 -0.82 30.48
C MET A 1 23.59 -0.47 31.78
N SER A 2 24.05 0.60 32.41
CA SER A 2 23.42 1.13 33.62
C SER A 2 22.16 1.86 33.19
N ALA A 3 21.09 1.82 33.99
CA ALA A 3 19.82 2.50 33.69
C ALA A 3 19.95 4.03 33.43
N HIS A 4 21.11 4.62 33.69
CA HIS A 4 21.45 6.01 33.36
C HIS A 4 21.79 6.24 31.87
N ASP A 5 22.23 5.22 31.13
CA ASP A 5 22.55 5.39 29.70
C ASP A 5 21.29 5.55 28.84
N ASP A 6 20.16 4.97 29.28
CA ASP A 6 18.89 4.98 28.53
C ASP A 6 18.25 6.37 28.46
N ILE A 7 18.51 7.24 29.43
CA ILE A 7 17.93 8.60 29.49
C ILE A 7 18.44 9.46 28.32
N ALA A 8 19.73 9.34 27.98
CA ALA A 8 20.35 10.09 26.88
C ALA A 8 20.54 9.25 25.60
N ALA A 9 19.79 8.16 25.47
CA ALA A 9 19.75 7.37 24.25
C ALA A 9 19.34 8.26 23.06
N PRO A 10 19.88 8.01 21.84
CA PRO A 10 19.53 8.76 20.64
C PRO A 10 18.02 8.88 20.41
N GLU A 11 17.29 7.82 20.69
CA GLU A 11 15.85 7.70 20.52
C GLU A 11 15.11 8.65 21.47
N THR A 12 15.55 8.74 22.74
CA THR A 12 14.97 9.65 23.74
C THR A 12 15.23 11.12 23.38
N LEU A 13 16.41 11.44 22.86
CA LEU A 13 16.72 12.79 22.38
C LEU A 13 15.89 13.16 21.14
N SER A 14 15.62 12.22 20.24
CA SER A 14 14.72 12.44 19.09
C SER A 14 13.29 12.69 19.58
N ALA A 15 12.76 11.81 20.43
CA ALA A 15 11.43 11.95 21.00
C ALA A 15 11.25 13.28 21.76
N TYR A 16 12.30 13.77 22.42
CA TYR A 16 12.29 15.11 23.05
C TYR A 16 12.15 16.24 22.03
N LEU A 17 12.85 16.17 20.89
CA LEU A 17 12.78 17.17 19.83
C LEU A 17 11.43 17.16 19.11
N ASP A 18 10.82 15.99 18.97
CA ASP A 18 9.50 15.80 18.36
C ASP A 18 8.34 16.13 19.32
N GLY A 19 8.64 16.36 20.61
CA GLY A 19 7.63 16.66 21.64
C GLY A 19 6.81 15.43 22.08
N GLU A 20 7.34 14.23 21.89
CA GLU A 20 6.66 12.96 22.18
C GLU A 20 6.91 12.44 23.60
N LEU A 21 7.83 13.06 24.36
CA LEU A 21 8.07 12.67 25.75
C LEU A 21 6.94 13.15 26.68
N SER A 22 6.64 12.33 27.70
CA SER A 22 5.78 12.77 28.80
C SER A 22 6.47 13.86 29.63
N VAL A 23 5.68 14.67 30.34
CA VAL A 23 6.19 15.77 31.18
C VAL A 23 7.25 15.29 32.17
N ASP A 24 6.98 14.21 32.92
CA ASP A 24 7.94 13.65 33.87
C ASP A 24 9.27 13.24 33.22
N ARG A 25 9.22 12.65 32.01
CA ARG A 25 10.42 12.22 31.26
C ARG A 25 11.20 13.38 30.69
N GLN A 26 10.50 14.43 30.27
CA GLN A 26 11.10 15.67 29.85
C GLN A 26 11.89 16.31 31.01
N GLU A 27 11.30 16.39 32.21
CA GLU A 27 11.99 16.92 33.39
C GLU A 27 13.24 16.09 33.77
N GLU A 28 13.13 14.75 33.73
CA GLU A 28 14.27 13.85 33.95
C GLU A 28 15.41 14.09 32.94
N LEU A 29 15.07 14.19 31.65
CA LEU A 29 16.04 14.43 30.59
C LEU A 29 16.68 15.82 30.71
N GLU A 30 15.90 16.85 31.02
CA GLU A 30 16.41 18.21 31.21
C GLU A 30 17.38 18.27 32.39
N ALA A 31 17.04 17.63 33.52
CA ALA A 31 17.96 17.51 34.66
C ALA A 31 19.25 16.77 34.29
N HIS A 32 19.18 15.71 33.47
CA HIS A 32 20.35 15.00 32.96
C HIS A 32 21.20 15.88 32.01
N LEU A 33 20.56 16.64 31.13
CA LEU A 33 21.22 17.55 30.19
C LEU A 33 21.93 18.72 30.90
N GLU A 34 21.45 19.15 32.07
CA GLU A 34 22.16 20.12 32.92
C GLU A 34 23.49 19.56 33.44
N GLN A 35 23.50 18.28 33.83
CA GLN A 35 24.64 17.62 34.45
C GLN A 35 25.63 17.04 33.42
N ASN A 36 25.19 16.72 32.20
CA ASN A 36 25.98 16.05 31.18
C ASN A 36 26.21 16.92 29.91
N PRO A 37 27.40 17.55 29.77
CA PRO A 37 27.75 18.35 28.59
C PRO A 37 27.86 17.56 27.27
N GLU A 38 28.11 16.25 27.32
CA GLU A 38 28.18 15.41 26.13
C GLU A 38 26.79 15.18 25.53
N SER A 39 25.82 14.80 26.37
CA SER A 39 24.41 14.66 25.96
C SER A 39 23.87 15.98 25.39
N ARG A 40 24.24 17.12 25.98
CA ARG A 40 23.87 18.45 25.47
C ARG A 40 24.43 18.73 24.08
N ARG A 41 25.73 18.47 23.86
CA ARG A 41 26.35 18.61 22.53
C ARG A 41 25.69 17.73 21.48
N ARG A 42 25.25 16.52 21.86
CA ARG A 42 24.52 15.60 20.97
C ARG A 42 23.16 16.16 20.58
N LEU A 43 22.38 16.66 21.56
CA LEU A 43 21.10 17.31 21.32
C LEU A 43 21.25 18.54 20.41
N GLU A 44 22.25 19.39 20.67
CA GLU A 44 22.57 20.56 19.83
C GLU A 44 22.95 20.17 18.39
N ALA A 45 23.64 19.04 18.20
CA ALA A 45 23.93 18.52 16.87
C ALA A 45 22.66 18.10 16.13
N MET A 46 21.73 17.40 16.80
CA MET A 46 20.44 17.01 16.20
C MET A 46 19.57 18.23 15.87
N ARG A 47 19.52 19.23 16.76
CA ARG A 47 18.83 20.52 16.48
C ARG A 47 19.37 21.20 15.22
N ARG A 48 20.70 21.29 15.07
CA ARG A 48 21.30 21.86 13.86
C ARG A 48 20.92 21.12 12.58
N VAL A 49 20.77 19.79 12.64
CA VAL A 49 20.29 19.00 11.49
C VAL A 49 18.83 19.35 11.17
N ILE A 50 17.95 19.38 12.16
CA ILE A 50 16.54 19.76 11.99
C ILE A 50 16.41 21.18 11.43
N ASP A 51 17.14 22.13 12.00
CA ASP A 51 17.17 23.52 11.53
C ASP A 51 17.67 23.63 10.08
N GLY A 52 18.65 22.79 9.70
CA GLY A 52 19.13 22.70 8.33
C GLY A 52 18.09 22.13 7.37
N LEU A 53 17.33 21.11 7.80
CA LEU A 53 16.22 20.54 7.03
C LEU A 53 15.08 21.56 6.83
N HIS A 54 14.77 22.38 7.85
CA HIS A 54 13.77 23.45 7.74
C HIS A 54 14.18 24.60 6.80
N GLN A 55 15.49 24.75 6.54
CA GLN A 55 15.99 25.74 5.59
C GLN A 55 15.92 25.27 4.13
N ILE A 56 15.70 23.98 3.89
CA ILE A 56 15.49 23.46 2.54
C ILE A 56 14.20 24.10 2.02
N GLU A 57 14.29 24.77 0.86
CA GLU A 57 13.15 25.42 0.23
C GLU A 57 12.01 24.39 0.09
N PRO A 58 10.83 24.67 0.69
CA PRO A 58 9.72 23.76 0.60
C PRO A 58 9.38 23.53 -0.86
N ALA A 59 9.36 22.27 -1.29
CA ALA A 59 8.84 21.95 -2.62
C ALA A 59 7.39 22.44 -2.69
N MET A 60 7.07 23.27 -3.69
CA MET A 60 5.68 23.69 -3.87
C MET A 60 4.81 22.43 -4.06
N PRO A 61 3.81 22.20 -3.21
CA PRO A 61 2.93 21.06 -3.39
C PRO A 61 2.21 21.18 -4.74
N PRO A 62 1.95 20.06 -5.43
CA PRO A 62 1.14 20.09 -6.65
C PRO A 62 -0.21 20.76 -6.36
N PRO A 63 -0.76 21.59 -7.26
CA PRO A 63 -2.03 22.30 -7.03
C PRO A 63 -3.23 21.35 -6.82
N THR A 64 -3.10 20.09 -7.25
CA THR A 64 -4.09 19.04 -7.03
C THR A 64 -4.11 18.53 -5.58
N LEU A 65 -3.02 18.68 -4.83
CA LEU A 65 -2.91 18.19 -3.46
C LEU A 65 -3.84 18.95 -2.51
N GLU A 66 -3.96 20.26 -2.66
CA GLU A 66 -4.85 21.09 -1.84
C GLU A 66 -6.32 20.62 -1.97
N HIS A 67 -6.74 20.33 -3.20
CA HIS A 67 -8.08 19.82 -3.48
C HIS A 67 -8.30 18.44 -2.87
N PHE A 68 -7.29 17.57 -2.94
CA PHE A 68 -7.34 16.23 -2.35
C PHE A 68 -7.44 16.30 -0.82
N VAL A 69 -6.56 17.08 -0.18
CA VAL A 69 -6.52 17.26 1.28
C VAL A 69 -7.82 17.90 1.78
N THR A 70 -8.31 18.94 1.11
CA THR A 70 -9.58 19.60 1.47
C THR A 70 -10.76 18.64 1.38
N ARG A 71 -10.83 17.84 0.31
CA ARG A 71 -11.87 16.81 0.15
C ARG A 71 -11.78 15.76 1.27
N GLN A 72 -10.57 15.31 1.63
CA GLN A 72 -10.38 14.31 2.67
C GLN A 72 -10.74 14.84 4.07
N ILE A 73 -10.34 16.08 4.39
CA ILE A 73 -10.70 16.76 5.65
C ILE A 73 -12.22 16.97 5.73
N ALA A 74 -12.88 17.34 4.62
CA ALA A 74 -14.33 17.50 4.58
C ALA A 74 -15.05 16.18 4.91
N LEU A 75 -14.61 15.07 4.32
CA LEU A 75 -15.17 13.74 4.59
C LEU A 75 -14.96 13.31 6.05
N GLU A 76 -13.79 13.57 6.63
CA GLU A 76 -13.54 13.28 8.05
C GLU A 76 -14.34 14.15 9.00
N ARG A 77 -14.52 15.44 8.68
CA ARG A 77 -15.35 16.35 9.49
C ARG A 77 -16.81 15.92 9.49
N GLU A 78 -17.36 15.50 8.35
CA GLU A 78 -18.70 14.92 8.29
C GLU A 78 -18.80 13.65 9.13
N ARG A 79 -17.75 12.81 9.10
CA ARG A 79 -17.64 11.60 9.92
C ARG A 79 -17.66 11.90 11.43
N ILE A 80 -17.01 12.96 11.89
CA ILE A 80 -17.01 13.33 13.31
C ILE A 80 -18.35 13.99 13.69
N HIS A 81 -18.98 14.72 12.78
CA HIS A 81 -20.24 15.41 13.05
C HIS A 81 -21.44 14.45 13.20
N TRP A 82 -21.51 13.35 12.43
CA TRP A 82 -22.58 12.35 12.66
C TRP A 82 -22.41 11.61 13.98
N LEU A 83 -21.17 11.33 14.41
CA LEU A 83 -20.88 10.72 15.70
C LEU A 83 -21.32 11.62 16.86
N LYS A 84 -21.00 12.92 16.80
CA LYS A 84 -21.47 13.90 17.80
C LYS A 84 -22.99 14.04 17.82
N ARG A 85 -23.66 13.91 16.66
CA ARG A 85 -25.12 13.95 16.58
C ARG A 85 -25.77 12.72 17.23
N LEU A 86 -25.13 11.55 17.16
CA LEU A 86 -25.59 10.34 17.86
C LEU A 86 -25.40 10.44 19.38
N GLU A 87 -24.33 11.07 19.84
CA GLU A 87 -24.07 11.28 21.26
C GLU A 87 -25.19 12.08 21.95
N GLY A 88 -25.76 13.07 21.25
CA GLY A 88 -26.96 13.80 21.70
C GLY A 88 -28.25 12.96 21.75
N SER A 89 -28.40 11.96 20.88
CA SER A 89 -29.54 11.03 20.91
C SER A 89 -29.40 9.94 21.98
N PHE A 90 -28.17 9.55 22.35
CA PHE A 90 -27.94 8.55 23.40
C PHE A 90 -28.12 9.10 24.82
N SER A 91 -28.01 10.42 25.02
CA SER A 91 -28.27 11.08 26.31
C SER A 91 -29.73 10.93 26.81
N ILE A 92 -30.70 10.69 25.92
CA ILE A 92 -32.12 10.50 26.30
C ILE A 92 -32.35 9.12 26.98
N PHE A 93 -31.38 8.19 26.88
CA PHE A 93 -31.45 6.87 27.52
C PHE A 93 -30.82 6.82 28.91
N GLY A 94 -30.25 7.93 29.40
CA GLY A 94 -29.69 8.02 30.74
C GLY A 94 -30.75 8.23 31.82
N ASN A 95 -31.29 7.14 32.38
CA ASN A 95 -31.39 6.88 33.84
C ASN A 95 -32.30 5.67 34.20
N ARG A 96 -32.78 4.89 33.22
CA ARG A 96 -33.43 3.60 33.49
C ARG A 96 -32.67 2.50 32.78
N GLN A 97 -31.86 1.76 33.54
CA GLN A 97 -31.25 0.49 33.11
C GLN A 97 -32.35 -0.53 32.83
N SER A 98 -33.04 -0.39 31.71
CA SER A 98 -33.95 -1.41 31.22
C SER A 98 -33.10 -2.57 30.67
N PRO A 99 -33.31 -3.81 31.13
CA PRO A 99 -32.58 -4.98 30.61
C PRO A 99 -32.78 -5.14 29.09
N ILE A 100 -33.89 -4.62 28.55
CA ILE A 100 -34.16 -4.60 27.11
C ILE A 100 -33.13 -3.74 26.35
N MET A 101 -32.75 -2.58 26.89
CA MET A 101 -31.77 -1.71 26.23
C MET A 101 -30.36 -2.29 26.25
N MET A 102 -30.00 -3.05 27.30
CA MET A 102 -28.75 -3.81 27.33
C MET A 102 -28.72 -4.86 26.21
N LEU A 103 -29.85 -5.56 25.98
CA LEU A 103 -29.96 -6.54 24.90
C LEU A 103 -29.77 -5.87 23.53
N PHE A 104 -30.40 -4.72 23.28
CA PHE A 104 -30.23 -3.98 22.03
C PHE A 104 -28.79 -3.48 21.83
N GLY A 105 -28.16 -2.94 22.87
CA GLY A 105 -26.75 -2.54 22.82
C GLY A 105 -25.82 -3.71 22.48
N LEU A 106 -26.06 -4.87 23.09
CA LEU A 106 -25.30 -6.08 22.82
C LEU A 106 -25.47 -6.57 21.39
N ILE A 107 -26.70 -6.56 20.85
CA ILE A 107 -26.99 -6.96 19.46
C ILE A 107 -26.26 -6.03 18.48
N ILE A 108 -26.28 -4.72 18.71
CA ILE A 108 -25.60 -3.74 17.84
C ILE A 108 -24.09 -3.95 17.91
N ALA A 109 -23.52 -4.08 19.11
CA ALA A 109 -22.08 -4.32 19.29
C ALA A 109 -21.63 -5.62 18.61
N LEU A 110 -22.42 -6.69 18.77
CA LEU A 110 -22.15 -7.98 18.11
C LEU A 110 -22.24 -7.87 16.59
N SER A 111 -23.24 -7.14 16.07
CA SER A 111 -23.40 -6.92 14.62
C SER A 111 -22.23 -6.15 14.03
N LEU A 112 -21.77 -5.10 14.72
CA LEU A 112 -20.57 -4.35 14.34
C LEU A 112 -19.33 -5.24 14.39
N PHE A 113 -19.16 -6.03 15.44
CA PHE A 113 -18.03 -6.95 15.57
C PHE A 113 -18.00 -7.96 14.41
N VAL A 114 -19.13 -8.58 14.07
CA VAL A 114 -19.24 -9.52 12.94
C VAL A 114 -18.93 -8.83 11.62
N TYR A 115 -19.44 -7.62 11.40
CA TYR A 115 -19.15 -6.84 10.19
C TYR A 115 -17.67 -6.52 10.05
N TYR A 116 -17.05 -5.96 11.09
CA TYR A 116 -15.62 -5.64 11.08
C TYR A 116 -14.75 -6.89 10.95
N PHE A 117 -15.14 -7.99 11.59
CA PHE A 117 -14.45 -9.28 11.47
C PHE A 117 -14.56 -9.83 10.04
N ALA A 118 -15.73 -9.78 9.41
CA ALA A 118 -15.91 -10.19 8.02
C ALA A 118 -15.02 -9.38 7.07
N VAL A 119 -15.01 -8.05 7.23
CA VAL A 119 -14.14 -7.16 6.45
C VAL A 119 -12.65 -7.44 6.70
N ALA A 120 -12.26 -7.70 7.94
CA ALA A 120 -10.87 -8.04 8.27
C ALA A 120 -10.45 -9.39 7.66
N VAL A 121 -11.32 -10.40 7.73
CA VAL A 121 -11.13 -11.71 7.10
C VAL A 121 -11.07 -11.57 5.59
N GLU A 122 -11.89 -10.72 4.99
CA GLU A 122 -11.88 -10.47 3.55
C GLU A 122 -10.64 -9.72 3.09
N ARG A 123 -10.09 -8.81 3.91
CA ARG A 123 -8.77 -8.21 3.67
C ARG A 123 -7.64 -9.22 3.78
N GLN A 124 -7.69 -10.11 4.78
CA GLN A 124 -6.68 -11.15 4.98
C GLN A 124 -6.77 -12.26 3.90
N ARG A 125 -7.99 -12.54 3.42
CA ARG A 125 -8.25 -13.34 2.22
C ARG A 125 -7.91 -12.61 0.93
N GLY A 126 -7.95 -11.27 0.91
CA GLY A 126 -7.44 -10.47 -0.20
C GLY A 126 -5.93 -10.65 -0.44
N ASP A 127 -5.17 -10.97 0.61
CA ASP A 127 -3.77 -11.41 0.50
C ASP A 127 -3.62 -12.91 0.11
N SER A 128 -4.72 -13.65 0.08
CA SER A 128 -4.80 -15.04 -0.41
C SER A 128 -5.83 -15.13 -1.54
N ILE A 129 -5.41 -14.66 -2.72
CA ILE A 129 -6.11 -14.72 -4.02
C ILE A 129 -7.16 -15.85 -4.04
N PRO A 130 -8.45 -15.56 -4.25
CA PRO A 130 -9.47 -16.60 -4.33
C PRO A 130 -9.12 -17.53 -5.50
N VAL A 131 -8.81 -18.79 -5.18
CA VAL A 131 -8.77 -19.87 -6.18
C VAL A 131 -10.21 -20.11 -6.61
N VAL A 132 -10.65 -19.35 -7.62
CA VAL A 132 -11.91 -19.61 -8.32
C VAL A 132 -11.68 -20.87 -9.14
N VAL A 133 -12.09 -22.02 -8.59
CA VAL A 133 -12.21 -23.27 -9.35
C VAL A 133 -13.44 -23.10 -10.26
N GLY A 134 -13.22 -22.45 -11.40
CA GLY A 134 -14.15 -22.50 -12.53
C GLY A 134 -14.07 -23.89 -13.19
N PRO A 135 -15.15 -24.38 -13.82
CA PRO A 135 -15.12 -25.64 -14.54
C PRO A 135 -14.08 -25.57 -15.65
N ALA A 136 -13.21 -26.58 -15.66
CA ALA A 136 -12.10 -26.73 -16.57
C ALA A 136 -12.58 -26.75 -18.02
N ASP A 137 -12.33 -25.68 -18.75
CA ASP A 137 -12.15 -25.71 -20.19
C ASP A 137 -10.91 -24.87 -20.52
N GLN A 138 -9.78 -25.58 -20.68
CA GLN A 138 -8.55 -25.23 -21.41
C GLN A 138 -8.17 -23.73 -21.46
N GLY A 139 -7.18 -23.19 -20.75
CA GLY A 139 -6.16 -23.71 -19.85
C GLY A 139 -5.48 -22.52 -19.14
N ARG A 140 -4.77 -22.80 -18.05
CA ARG A 140 -4.27 -21.90 -16.99
C ARG A 140 -5.32 -21.48 -15.97
N ALA A 141 -4.97 -21.70 -14.70
CA ALA A 141 -5.82 -21.32 -13.58
C ALA A 141 -5.67 -19.82 -13.32
N VAL A 142 -6.79 -19.12 -13.11
CA VAL A 142 -6.76 -17.74 -12.63
C VAL A 142 -5.93 -17.68 -11.35
N GLY A 143 -4.95 -16.77 -11.32
CA GLY A 143 -4.01 -16.64 -10.21
C GLY A 143 -2.72 -17.47 -10.33
N GLU A 144 -2.50 -18.15 -11.47
CA GLU A 144 -1.19 -18.75 -11.79
C GLU A 144 -0.09 -17.69 -11.72
N ARG A 145 1.07 -18.06 -11.16
CA ARG A 145 2.19 -17.15 -10.92
C ARG A 145 3.36 -17.51 -11.80
N LEU A 146 3.93 -16.51 -12.47
CA LEU A 146 5.14 -16.65 -13.27
C LEU A 146 6.16 -15.61 -12.81
N GLU A 147 7.37 -16.05 -12.49
CA GLU A 147 8.48 -15.16 -12.18
C GLU A 147 9.34 -14.98 -13.44
N LEU A 148 9.43 -13.75 -13.94
CA LEU A 148 10.13 -13.41 -15.18
C LEU A 148 10.91 -12.11 -14.96
N ALA A 149 12.23 -12.17 -15.13
CA ALA A 149 13.14 -11.04 -14.92
C ALA A 149 12.99 -10.33 -13.55
N GLY A 150 12.82 -11.11 -12.48
CA GLY A 150 12.62 -10.57 -11.13
C GLY A 150 11.25 -9.92 -10.89
N ARG A 151 10.30 -10.11 -11.80
CA ARG A 151 8.92 -9.64 -11.71
C ARG A 151 7.99 -10.81 -11.47
N VAL A 152 6.98 -10.60 -10.64
CA VAL A 152 5.91 -11.59 -10.43
C VAL A 152 4.70 -11.19 -11.26
N LEU A 153 4.36 -12.05 -12.20
CA LEU A 153 3.20 -11.94 -13.07
C LEU A 153 2.10 -12.90 -12.59
N PHE A 154 0.85 -12.47 -12.69
CA PHE A 154 -0.33 -13.27 -12.34
C PHE A 154 -1.22 -13.41 -13.55
N TRP A 155 -1.73 -14.62 -13.80
CA TRP A 155 -2.72 -14.82 -14.86
C TRP A 155 -4.08 -14.29 -14.40
N GLU A 156 -4.58 -13.24 -15.07
CA GLU A 156 -5.88 -12.63 -14.79
C GLU A 156 -6.64 -12.36 -16.10
N GLY A 157 -7.84 -12.91 -16.22
CA GLY A 157 -8.64 -12.82 -17.45
C GLY A 157 -7.96 -13.56 -18.61
N GLU A 158 -7.32 -12.81 -19.50
CA GLU A 158 -6.69 -13.29 -20.74
C GLU A 158 -5.24 -12.80 -20.90
N ALA A 159 -4.64 -12.30 -19.82
CA ALA A 159 -3.28 -11.77 -19.85
C ALA A 159 -2.53 -12.03 -18.55
N TRP A 160 -1.20 -12.00 -18.63
CA TRP A 160 -0.33 -11.88 -17.47
C TRP A 160 -0.35 -10.45 -16.95
N HIS A 161 -0.53 -10.25 -15.64
CA HIS A 161 -0.53 -8.93 -15.00
C HIS A 161 0.58 -8.85 -13.96
N GLN A 162 1.43 -7.82 -14.05
CA GLN A 162 2.39 -7.51 -12.98
C GLN A 162 1.65 -6.94 -11.75
N GLN A 163 2.06 -7.36 -10.56
CA GLN A 163 1.43 -6.90 -9.31
C GLN A 163 1.46 -5.37 -9.18
N ARG A 164 0.32 -4.77 -8.77
CA ARG A 164 0.13 -3.32 -8.52
C ARG A 164 0.22 -2.42 -9.76
N VAL A 165 0.08 -2.99 -10.94
CA VAL A 165 0.11 -2.22 -12.18
C VAL A 165 -1.31 -1.81 -12.60
N GLY A 166 -1.47 -0.55 -13.01
CA GLY A 166 -2.75 0.03 -13.45
C GLY A 166 -3.17 -0.39 -14.86
N ALA A 167 -4.11 0.36 -15.46
CA ALA A 167 -4.50 0.15 -16.85
C ALA A 167 -3.32 0.49 -17.80
N PRO A 168 -3.16 -0.23 -18.93
CA PRO A 168 -2.09 0.04 -19.87
C PRO A 168 -2.28 1.40 -20.54
N ALA A 169 -1.21 2.21 -20.52
CA ALA A 169 -1.13 3.48 -21.24
C ALA A 169 -0.88 3.26 -22.73
N ARG A 170 -0.24 2.14 -23.08
CA ARG A 170 0.18 1.80 -24.44
C ARG A 170 0.08 0.30 -24.69
N GLU A 171 -0.19 -0.08 -25.94
CA GLU A 171 -0.15 -1.46 -26.39
C GLU A 171 0.91 -1.64 -27.48
N ILE A 172 1.73 -2.68 -27.35
CA ILE A 172 2.84 -2.99 -28.27
C ILE A 172 2.68 -4.42 -28.76
N ALA A 173 2.62 -4.60 -30.08
CA ALA A 173 2.60 -5.93 -30.70
C ALA A 173 4.03 -6.39 -31.02
N LEU A 174 4.47 -7.51 -30.45
CA LEU A 174 5.84 -7.99 -30.60
C LEU A 174 6.23 -8.37 -32.04
N ALA A 175 5.24 -8.61 -32.92
CA ALA A 175 5.47 -8.91 -34.32
C ALA A 175 5.87 -7.70 -35.19
N THR A 176 5.67 -6.47 -34.71
CA THR A 176 5.98 -5.26 -35.48
C THR A 176 7.45 -4.85 -35.32
N ASP A 177 7.96 -4.00 -36.22
CA ASP A 177 9.30 -3.41 -36.08
C ASP A 177 9.44 -2.62 -34.76
N GLU A 178 8.37 -1.95 -34.36
CA GLU A 178 8.28 -1.24 -33.08
C GLU A 178 8.40 -2.20 -31.89
N GLY A 179 7.68 -3.33 -31.91
CA GLY A 179 7.78 -4.35 -30.86
C GLY A 179 9.17 -4.98 -30.78
N ARG A 180 9.80 -5.24 -31.93
CA ARG A 180 11.19 -5.73 -31.99
C ARG A 180 12.19 -4.70 -31.45
N ALA A 181 12.06 -3.44 -31.83
CA ALA A 181 12.91 -2.36 -31.33
C ALA A 181 12.75 -2.17 -29.81
N TRP A 182 11.51 -2.27 -29.31
CA TRP A 182 11.20 -2.17 -27.89
C TRP A 182 11.75 -3.35 -27.06
N LEU A 183 11.68 -4.59 -27.59
CA LEU A 183 12.34 -5.74 -26.96
C LEU A 183 13.87 -5.60 -26.97
N ALA A 184 14.45 -5.07 -28.06
CA ALA A 184 15.89 -4.85 -28.14
C ALA A 184 16.39 -3.84 -27.10
N SER A 185 15.56 -2.89 -26.65
CA SER A 185 15.90 -1.98 -25.54
C SER A 185 15.64 -2.56 -24.15
N HIS A 186 14.93 -3.69 -24.03
CA HIS A 186 14.57 -4.35 -22.77
C HIS A 186 14.84 -5.87 -22.87
N PRO A 187 16.11 -6.29 -22.99
CA PRO A 187 16.47 -7.69 -23.22
C PRO A 187 15.99 -8.62 -22.11
N GLU A 188 15.77 -8.13 -20.89
CA GLU A 188 15.22 -8.89 -19.79
C GLU A 188 13.77 -9.37 -20.04
N LEU A 189 13.07 -8.77 -21.01
CA LEU A 189 11.69 -9.09 -21.38
C LEU A 189 11.58 -10.04 -22.58
N GLU A 190 12.70 -10.49 -23.15
CA GLU A 190 12.74 -11.47 -24.25
C GLU A 190 11.87 -12.72 -23.98
N PRO A 191 11.86 -13.31 -22.75
CA PRO A 191 11.02 -14.47 -22.48
C PRO A 191 9.50 -14.22 -22.59
N LEU A 192 9.04 -12.95 -22.60
CA LEU A 192 7.61 -12.65 -22.85
C LEU A 192 7.20 -12.97 -24.30
N ALA A 193 8.14 -12.90 -25.24
CA ALA A 193 7.87 -13.29 -26.63
C ALA A 193 7.60 -14.80 -26.74
N ASP A 194 8.28 -15.60 -25.91
CA ASP A 194 8.15 -17.06 -25.89
C ASP A 194 6.88 -17.54 -25.20
N LEU A 195 6.28 -16.74 -24.31
CA LEU A 195 5.03 -17.09 -23.64
C LEU A 195 3.86 -17.27 -24.59
N GLY A 196 3.90 -16.60 -25.75
CA GLY A 196 2.82 -16.66 -26.74
C GLY A 196 1.50 -16.06 -26.25
N GLU A 197 1.50 -15.32 -25.14
CA GLU A 197 0.31 -14.79 -24.48
C GLU A 197 0.46 -13.30 -24.14
N PRO A 198 -0.63 -12.54 -24.05
CA PRO A 198 -0.58 -11.12 -23.69
C PRO A 198 -0.07 -10.91 -22.26
N ALA A 199 0.67 -9.82 -22.04
CA ALA A 199 1.14 -9.41 -20.71
C ALA A 199 0.98 -7.91 -20.50
N VAL A 200 0.61 -7.48 -19.30
CA VAL A 200 0.53 -6.08 -18.85
C VAL A 200 1.59 -5.87 -17.78
N ILE A 201 2.61 -5.07 -18.11
CA ILE A 201 3.79 -4.87 -17.28
C ILE A 201 4.18 -3.39 -17.21
N GLU A 202 4.88 -3.01 -16.16
CA GLU A 202 5.40 -1.65 -15.98
C GLU A 202 6.89 -1.59 -16.35
N VAL A 203 7.25 -0.78 -17.34
CA VAL A 203 8.62 -0.64 -17.82
C VAL A 203 8.99 0.83 -17.82
N ALA A 204 10.06 1.17 -17.08
CA ALA A 204 10.51 2.56 -16.90
C ALA A 204 9.40 3.55 -16.45
N GLY A 205 8.45 3.08 -15.63
CA GLY A 205 7.32 3.88 -15.12
C GLY A 205 6.11 3.97 -16.07
N GLU A 206 6.15 3.33 -17.24
CA GLU A 206 5.03 3.25 -18.18
C GLU A 206 4.38 1.86 -18.14
N VAL A 207 3.05 1.80 -18.07
CA VAL A 207 2.31 0.53 -18.15
C VAL A 207 2.04 0.17 -19.60
N VAL A 208 2.60 -0.96 -20.04
CA VAL A 208 2.52 -1.43 -21.42
C VAL A 208 1.82 -2.78 -21.48
N ARG A 209 0.82 -2.90 -22.37
CA ARG A 209 0.26 -4.19 -22.77
C ARG A 209 1.05 -4.73 -23.95
N VAL A 210 1.76 -5.82 -23.74
CA VAL A 210 2.52 -6.54 -24.75
C VAL A 210 1.62 -7.62 -25.35
N ARG A 211 1.43 -7.57 -26.67
CA ARG A 211 0.71 -8.61 -27.41
C ARG A 211 1.72 -9.50 -28.12
N PRO A 212 1.71 -10.82 -27.91
CA PRO A 212 2.58 -11.74 -28.62
C PRO A 212 2.32 -11.62 -30.12
N ALA A 213 3.30 -12.02 -30.94
CA ALA A 213 3.01 -12.27 -32.35
C ALA A 213 1.89 -13.30 -32.36
N ALA A 214 0.70 -12.92 -32.87
CA ALA A 214 -0.43 -13.83 -32.99
C ALA A 214 0.15 -15.09 -33.63
N GLY A 215 0.14 -16.20 -32.90
CA GLY A 215 0.87 -17.40 -33.26
C GLY A 215 0.50 -17.72 -34.69
N GLY A 216 1.34 -17.27 -35.63
CA GLY A 216 1.15 -17.55 -37.03
C GLY A 216 1.14 -19.06 -37.05
N ASP A 217 0.06 -19.63 -37.58
CA ASP A 217 -0.08 -21.06 -37.80
C ASP A 217 1.32 -21.61 -38.02
N ARG A 218 1.87 -22.28 -36.99
CA ARG A 218 3.09 -23.05 -37.20
C ARG A 218 2.59 -24.10 -38.15
N GLU A 219 2.72 -23.78 -39.43
CA GLU A 219 2.30 -24.60 -40.55
C GLU A 219 3.04 -25.90 -40.31
N MET A 220 2.34 -26.84 -39.67
CA MET A 220 2.90 -28.13 -39.34
C MET A 220 3.37 -28.66 -40.70
N PRO A 221 4.67 -28.92 -40.90
CA PRO A 221 5.12 -29.47 -42.17
C PRO A 221 4.26 -30.69 -42.43
N ALA A 222 3.54 -30.67 -43.56
CA ALA A 222 2.57 -31.71 -43.90
C ALA A 222 3.21 -33.08 -43.66
N PRO A 223 2.51 -34.02 -42.99
CA PRO A 223 3.09 -35.32 -42.68
C PRO A 223 3.59 -35.95 -43.99
N ALA A 224 4.89 -36.21 -44.07
CA ALA A 224 5.49 -36.86 -45.21
C ALA A 224 4.78 -38.20 -45.43
N GLY A 225 4.04 -38.29 -46.54
CA GLY A 225 3.24 -39.46 -46.89
C GLY A 225 4.09 -40.73 -46.92
N ARG A 226 3.53 -41.82 -46.38
CA ARG A 226 3.98 -43.19 -46.63
C ARG A 226 3.07 -43.85 -47.65
#